data_AF-A0A3B9LIC2-F1
#
_entry.id   AF-A0A3B9LIC2-F1
#
_cell.length_a   1.000
_cell.length_b   1.000
_cell.length_c   1.000
_cell.angle_alpha   90.00
_cell.angle_beta   90.00
_cell.angle_gamma   90.00
#
_symmetry.space_group_name_H-M   'P 1'
#
loop_
_entity.id
_entity.type
_entity.pdbx_description
1 polymer ?
#
loop_
_entity_poly.entity_id
_entity_poly.type
_entity_poly.pdbx_seq_one_letter_code
_entity_poly.pdbx_strand_id
1 'polypeptide(L)'
;MSEMQPYKERSFRFVELLSIHDWRMKLYGIAWQGELPRPELLEAAKCIAAETLAKETANNYKVGFVGAHDGRNASFVFVDFWGN
;
A
#
# COMPACT_ATOMS: atom_id res chain seq x y z
N MET A 1 -15.85 10.38 -26.03
CA MET A 1 -14.46 9.87 -25.97
C MET A 1 -13.78 10.59 -24.82
N SER A 2 -13.17 9.88 -23.87
CA SER A 2 -12.40 10.52 -22.80
C SER A 2 -11.19 11.21 -23.41
N GLU A 3 -11.05 12.53 -23.23
CA GLU A 3 -9.80 13.22 -23.52
C GLU A 3 -8.64 12.52 -22.80
N MET A 4 -7.57 12.23 -23.53
CA MET A 4 -6.31 11.80 -22.92
C MET A 4 -5.75 12.98 -22.14
N GLN A 5 -5.62 12.83 -20.83
CA GLN A 5 -4.89 13.81 -20.04
C GLN A 5 -3.38 13.59 -20.21
N PRO A 6 -2.58 14.67 -20.26
CA PRO A 6 -1.13 14.56 -20.27
C PRO A 6 -0.62 13.73 -19.10
N TYR A 7 0.45 12.97 -19.33
CA TYR A 7 1.14 12.27 -18.25
C TYR A 7 1.62 13.26 -17.20
N LYS A 8 1.41 12.92 -15.93
CA LYS A 8 1.95 13.64 -14.79
C LYS A 8 2.52 12.61 -13.82
N GLU A 9 3.75 12.85 -13.36
CA GLU A 9 4.37 12.04 -12.33
C GLU A 9 3.52 12.05 -11.06
N ARG A 10 3.39 10.87 -10.44
CA ARG A 10 2.69 10.71 -9.17
C ARG A 10 3.66 10.84 -8.02
N SER A 11 3.21 11.45 -6.93
CA SER A 11 3.99 11.46 -5.70
C SER A 11 4.10 10.04 -5.17
N PHE A 12 5.34 9.57 -4.98
CA PHE A 12 5.66 8.36 -4.24
C PHE A 12 6.29 8.75 -2.90
N ARG A 13 5.75 8.22 -1.81
CA ARG A 13 6.22 8.54 -0.45
C ARG A 13 6.29 7.29 0.40
N PHE A 14 7.34 7.20 1.20
CA PHE A 14 7.31 6.41 2.42
C PHE A 14 6.35 7.11 3.40
N VAL A 15 5.40 6.35 3.93
CA VAL A 15 4.38 6.87 4.85
C VAL A 15 4.79 6.60 6.28
N GLU A 16 4.96 5.32 6.64
CA GLU A 16 5.31 4.91 8.00
C GLU A 16 5.82 3.46 8.06
N LEU A 17 6.40 3.09 9.20
CA LEU A 17 6.61 1.69 9.58
C LEU A 17 5.38 1.20 10.33
N LEU A 18 4.86 0.04 9.94
CA LEU A 18 3.74 -0.63 10.60
C LEU A 18 4.26 -1.80 11.42
N SER A 19 3.71 -1.95 12.61
CA SER A 19 3.78 -3.17 13.41
C SER A 19 2.40 -3.82 13.41
N ILE A 20 2.29 -4.99 12.79
CA ILE A 20 1.04 -5.74 12.65
C ILE A 20 1.28 -7.13 13.22
N HIS A 21 0.86 -7.37 14.46
CA HIS A 21 1.25 -8.57 15.21
C HIS A 21 2.78 -8.77 15.23
N ASP A 22 3.28 -9.88 14.70
CA ASP A 22 4.70 -10.21 14.56
C ASP A 22 5.35 -9.60 13.30
N TRP A 23 4.55 -9.00 12.42
CA TRP A 23 5.02 -8.42 11.17
C TRP A 23 5.56 -7.00 11.34
N ARG A 24 6.68 -6.73 10.66
CA ARG A 24 7.20 -5.38 10.44
C ARG A 24 7.08 -5.01 8.97
N MET A 25 6.22 -4.04 8.67
CA MET A 25 5.91 -3.64 7.30
C MET A 25 6.29 -2.19 7.04
N LYS A 26 6.72 -1.87 5.83
CA LYS A 26 6.84 -0.48 5.35
C LYS A 26 5.58 -0.10 4.58
N LEU A 27 4.93 0.99 4.94
CA LEU A 27 3.82 1.53 4.15
C LEU A 27 4.34 2.58 3.17
N TYR A 28 4.04 2.38 1.90
CA TYR A 28 4.29 3.34 0.83
C TYR A 28 2.99 3.85 0.22
N GLY A 29 2.99 5.09 -0.26
CA GLY A 29 1.86 5.72 -0.92
C GLY A 29 2.22 6.20 -2.31
N ILE A 30 1.34 5.94 -3.29
CA ILE A 30 1.39 6.55 -4.61
C ILE A 30 0.11 7.38 -4.79
N ALA A 31 0.23 8.71 -4.81
CA ALA A 31 -0.91 9.60 -4.86
C ALA A 31 -1.35 9.91 -6.30
N TRP A 32 -2.65 9.86 -6.59
CA TRP A 32 -3.18 10.39 -7.86
C TRP A 32 -3.09 11.92 -7.90
N GLN A 33 -3.46 12.57 -6.79
CA GLN A 33 -3.35 14.01 -6.58
C GLN A 33 -2.77 14.29 -5.21
N GLY A 34 -2.02 15.40 -5.10
CA GLY A 34 -1.36 15.78 -3.86
C GLY A 34 -0.10 14.95 -3.57
N GLU A 35 0.35 15.03 -2.31
CA GLU A 35 1.59 14.40 -1.88
C GLU A 35 1.41 12.97 -1.36
N LEU A 36 0.27 12.70 -0.71
CA LEU A 36 -0.08 11.40 -0.12
C LEU A 36 -1.40 10.87 -0.71
N PRO A 37 -1.60 9.54 -0.74
CA PRO A 37 -2.90 8.95 -0.99
C PRO A 37 -3.97 9.50 -0.06
N ARG A 38 -5.23 9.41 -0.50
CA ARG A 38 -6.39 9.69 0.35
C ARG A 38 -6.30 8.95 1.70
N PRO A 39 -6.57 9.63 2.84
CA PRO A 39 -6.44 9.01 4.17
C PRO A 39 -7.23 7.71 4.33
N GLU A 40 -8.44 7.65 3.78
CA GLU A 40 -9.28 6.45 3.82
C GLU A 40 -8.65 5.27 3.08
N LEU A 41 -7.84 5.51 2.05
CA LEU A 41 -7.10 4.46 1.35
C LEU A 41 -5.90 3.98 2.18
N LEU A 42 -5.22 4.88 2.89
CA LEU A 42 -4.13 4.50 3.80
C LEU A 42 -4.65 3.62 4.94
N GLU A 43 -5.80 3.97 5.52
CA GLU A 43 -6.43 3.16 6.56
C GLU A 43 -6.94 1.82 6.01
N ALA A 44 -7.58 1.81 4.84
CA ALA A 44 -7.97 0.58 4.18
C ALA A 44 -6.77 -0.33 3.89
N ALA A 45 -5.62 0.24 3.49
CA ALA A 45 -4.41 -0.52 3.25
C ALA A 45 -3.87 -1.20 4.52
N LYS A 46 -3.94 -0.52 5.68
CA LYS A 46 -3.56 -1.11 6.97
C LYS A 46 -4.48 -2.26 7.36
N CYS A 47 -5.80 -2.12 7.18
CA CYS A 47 -6.76 -3.18 7.44
C CYS A 47 -6.55 -4.40 6.54
N ILE A 48 -6.42 -4.18 5.22
CA ILE A 48 -6.18 -5.26 4.25
C ILE A 48 -4.86 -5.96 4.54
N ALA A 49 -3.80 -5.22 4.90
CA ALA A 49 -2.54 -5.81 5.31
C ALA A 49 -2.71 -6.71 6.54
N ALA A 50 -3.39 -6.24 7.60
CA ALA A 50 -3.63 -7.06 8.77
C ALA A 50 -4.40 -8.35 8.45
N GLU A 51 -5.47 -8.26 7.65
CA GLU A 51 -6.27 -9.42 7.25
C GLU A 51 -5.50 -10.40 6.36
N THR A 52 -4.62 -9.89 5.50
CA THR A 52 -3.82 -10.70 4.57
C THR A 52 -2.74 -11.46 5.35
N LEU A 53 -2.00 -10.74 6.20
CA LEU A 53 -0.89 -11.28 6.99
C LEU A 53 -1.37 -12.23 8.08
N ALA A 54 -2.59 -12.08 8.60
CA ALA A 54 -3.18 -13.01 9.56
C ALA A 54 -3.44 -14.41 8.97
N LYS A 55 -3.60 -14.52 7.63
CA LYS A 55 -3.84 -15.79 6.94
C LYS A 55 -2.54 -16.49 6.54
N GLU A 56 -1.41 -15.83 6.73
CA GLU A 56 -0.13 -16.28 6.21
C GLU A 56 0.54 -17.29 7.15
N THR A 57 0.73 -18.52 6.65
CA THR A 57 1.22 -19.67 7.42
C THR A 57 2.56 -20.21 6.94
N ALA A 58 3.12 -19.73 5.82
CA ALA A 58 4.38 -20.24 5.32
C ALA A 58 5.55 -19.79 6.20
N ASN A 59 6.70 -20.43 6.00
CA ASN A 59 7.94 -19.99 6.61
C ASN A 59 8.40 -18.70 5.94
N ASN A 60 8.30 -17.58 6.66
CA ASN A 60 8.66 -16.27 6.16
C ASN A 60 9.33 -15.44 7.26
N TYR A 61 9.93 -14.33 6.84
CA TYR A 61 10.73 -13.49 7.72
C TYR A 61 9.92 -12.53 8.58
N LYS A 62 8.59 -12.51 8.44
CA LYS A 62 7.71 -11.52 9.09
C LYS A 62 8.09 -10.07 8.81
N VAL A 63 8.66 -9.81 7.63
CA VAL A 63 9.06 -8.47 7.18
C VAL A 63 8.57 -8.26 5.75
N GLY A 64 8.02 -7.09 5.48
CA GLY A 64 7.44 -6.80 4.18
C GLY A 64 7.21 -5.34 3.84
N PHE A 65 6.43 -5.10 2.78
CA PHE A 65 5.87 -3.79 2.44
C PHE A 65 4.38 -3.88 2.14
N VAL A 66 3.71 -2.75 2.38
CA VAL A 66 2.35 -2.48 1.95
C VAL A 66 2.42 -1.25 1.07
N GLY A 67 1.66 -1.20 -0.01
CA GLY A 67 1.47 0.06 -0.71
C GLY A 67 0.02 0.37 -1.04
N ALA A 68 -0.28 1.64 -0.86
CA ALA A 68 -1.54 2.28 -1.17
C ALA A 68 -1.39 3.07 -2.47
N HIS A 69 -1.89 2.51 -3.57
CA HIS A 69 -1.88 3.17 -4.86
C HIS A 69 -3.22 3.86 -5.10
N ASP A 70 -3.21 5.17 -4.92
CA ASP A 70 -4.33 6.03 -5.25
C ASP A 70 -4.35 6.29 -6.77
N GLY A 71 -5.47 5.94 -7.38
CA GLY A 71 -5.73 6.16 -8.80
C GLY A 71 -7.06 6.86 -8.99
N ARG A 72 -7.20 7.51 -10.16
CA ARG A 72 -8.36 8.34 -10.48
C ARG A 72 -9.71 7.60 -10.37
N ASN A 73 -9.76 6.38 -10.92
CA ASN A 73 -11.00 5.61 -11.04
C ASN A 73 -11.00 4.34 -10.19
N ALA A 74 -9.83 3.90 -9.76
CA ALA A 74 -9.61 2.71 -8.97
C ALA A 74 -8.36 2.91 -8.11
N SER A 75 -8.34 2.27 -6.96
CA SER A 75 -7.19 2.25 -6.06
C SER A 75 -6.78 0.81 -5.81
N PHE A 76 -5.50 0.60 -5.59
CA PHE A 76 -4.95 -0.71 -5.33
C PHE A 76 -4.23 -0.71 -3.99
N VAL A 77 -4.41 -1.81 -3.26
CA VAL A 77 -3.59 -2.13 -2.10
C VAL A 77 -2.80 -3.38 -2.45
N PHE A 78 -1.49 -3.31 -2.26
CA PHE A 78 -0.60 -4.45 -2.42
C PHE A 78 0.11 -4.74 -1.10
N VAL A 79 0.17 -6.01 -0.75
CA VAL A 79 0.80 -6.53 0.46
C VAL A 79 1.75 -7.61 0.01
N ASP A 80 3.04 -7.45 0.30
CA ASP A 80 4.07 -8.40 -0.08
C ASP A 80 5.11 -8.51 1.04
N PHE A 81 5.71 -9.68 1.14
CA PHE A 81 6.61 -10.02 2.23
C PHE A 81 7.64 -11.07 1.81
N TRP A 82 8.77 -11.08 2.51
CA TRP A 82 9.91 -11.87 2.10
C TRP A 82 9.78 -13.27 2.69
N GLY A 83 9.87 -14.28 1.82
CA GLY A 83 9.86 -15.70 2.17
C GLY A 83 11.22 -16.37 2.01
N ASN A 84 11.28 -17.65 2.42
CA ASN A 84 12.37 -18.60 2.14
C ASN A 84 11.87 -19.75 1.26
#